data_AF-A0A4Q1F5E3-F1
#
_entry.id   AF-A0A4Q1F5E3-F1
#
_cell.length_a   1.000
_cell.length_b   1.000
_cell.length_c   1.000
_cell.angle_alpha   90.00
_cell.angle_beta   90.00
_cell.angle_gamma   90.00
#
_symmetry.space_group_name_H-M   'P 1'
#
loop_
_entity.id
_entity.type
_entity.pdbx_description
1 polymer ?
#
loop_
_entity_poly.entity_id
_entity_poly.type
_entity_poly.pdbx_seq_one_letter_code
_entity_poly.pdbx_strand_id
1 'polypeptide(L)'
;MNEQRKKWVLCVEPTKLTLQERKDAMLFLAFLNIYDDYNNALKMYKDYWLDTVHVLPSTNSAKYNGVKQTRCLAMRRIRKVYCDYITLN
;
A
#
# COMPACT_ATOMS: atom_id res chain seq x y z
N MET A 1 -28.30 3.13 16.37
CA MET A 1 -27.16 4.07 16.49
C MET A 1 -26.25 3.82 15.30
N ASN A 2 -26.19 4.75 14.34
CA ASN A 2 -25.18 4.70 13.27
C ASN A 2 -23.85 5.16 13.88
N GLU A 3 -23.06 4.23 14.39
CA GLU A 3 -21.65 4.50 14.64
C GLU A 3 -21.03 4.87 13.29
N GLN A 4 -20.61 6.13 13.14
CA GLN A 4 -19.81 6.53 11.99
C GLN A 4 -18.56 5.66 11.99
N ARG A 5 -18.47 4.71 11.05
CA ARG A 5 -17.26 3.91 10.87
C ARG A 5 -16.14 4.88 10.55
N LYS A 6 -15.11 4.87 11.40
CA LYS A 6 -13.90 5.68 11.20
C LYS A 6 -13.32 5.33 9.83
N LYS A 7 -13.00 6.35 9.04
CA LYS A 7 -12.55 6.16 7.66
C LYS A 7 -11.12 6.67 7.52
N TRP A 8 -10.26 5.85 6.96
CA TRP A 8 -8.91 6.28 6.61
C TRP A 8 -8.97 7.22 5.41
N VAL A 9 -8.30 8.37 5.53
CA VAL A 9 -8.29 9.44 4.53
C VAL A 9 -6.88 10.01 4.35
N LEU A 10 -6.68 10.77 3.28
CA LEU A 10 -5.49 11.61 3.14
C LEU A 10 -5.57 12.82 4.08
N CYS A 11 -4.50 13.12 4.80
CA CYS A 11 -4.37 14.35 5.59
C CYS A 11 -3.87 15.56 4.78
N VAL A 12 -3.58 15.35 3.50
CA VAL A 12 -3.06 16.35 2.56
C VAL A 12 -3.84 16.30 1.25
N GLU A 13 -3.88 17.43 0.55
CA GLU A 13 -4.49 17.48 -0.78
C GLU A 13 -3.72 16.57 -1.77
N PRO A 14 -4.40 15.77 -2.60
CA PRO A 14 -3.74 14.88 -3.56
C PRO A 14 -2.75 15.59 -4.48
N THR A 15 -3.02 16.85 -4.84
CA THR A 15 -2.17 17.69 -5.71
C THR A 15 -0.75 17.92 -5.16
N LYS A 16 -0.57 17.80 -3.84
CA LYS A 16 0.74 17.97 -3.16
C LYS A 16 1.62 16.72 -3.22
N LEU A 17 1.06 15.57 -3.57
CA LEU A 17 1.78 14.32 -3.72
C LEU A 17 2.32 14.19 -5.15
N THR A 18 3.45 13.51 -5.31
CA THR A 18 3.90 13.05 -6.63
C THR A 18 2.90 12.02 -7.21
N LEU A 19 2.95 11.79 -8.52
CA LEU A 19 2.06 10.80 -9.16
C LEU A 19 2.21 9.40 -8.54
N GLN A 20 3.44 9.01 -8.17
CA GLN A 20 3.69 7.71 -7.56
C GLN A 20 3.09 7.63 -6.15
N GLU A 21 3.27 8.66 -5.32
CA GLU A 21 2.69 8.71 -3.98
C GLU A 21 1.17 8.72 -4.01
N ARG A 22 0.54 9.44 -4.97
CA ARG A 22 -0.92 9.39 -5.14
C ARG A 22 -1.41 7.98 -5.42
N LYS A 23 -0.77 7.26 -6.34
CA LYS A 23 -1.13 5.88 -6.69
C LYS A 23 -0.98 4.96 -5.48
N ASP A 24 0.17 5.04 -4.82
CA ASP A 24 0.47 4.25 -3.63
C ASP A 24 -0.53 4.55 -2.48
N ALA A 25 -0.91 5.83 -2.30
CA ALA A 25 -1.88 6.24 -1.29
C ALA A 25 -3.30 5.78 -1.58
N MET A 26 -3.78 5.99 -2.81
CA MET A 26 -5.13 5.58 -3.20
C MET A 26 -5.29 4.07 -3.10
N LEU A 27 -4.27 3.32 -3.54
CA LEU A 27 -4.27 1.87 -3.42
C LEU A 27 -4.31 1.44 -1.95
N PHE A 28 -3.43 1.98 -1.10
CA PHE A 28 -3.37 1.55 0.30
C PHE A 28 -4.59 2.00 1.11
N LEU A 29 -5.16 3.18 0.82
CA LEU A 29 -6.42 3.63 1.41
C LEU A 29 -7.58 2.70 1.08
N ALA A 30 -7.60 2.10 -0.11
CA ALA A 30 -8.61 1.10 -0.44
C ALA A 30 -8.51 -0.12 0.48
N PHE A 31 -7.29 -0.63 0.71
CA PHE A 31 -7.07 -1.73 1.66
C PHE A 31 -7.41 -1.32 3.10
N LEU A 32 -6.96 -0.16 3.57
CA LEU A 32 -7.24 0.33 4.93
C LEU A 32 -8.74 0.48 5.21
N ASN A 33 -9.51 0.96 4.24
CA ASN A 33 -10.95 1.14 4.40
C ASN A 33 -11.78 -0.15 4.22
N ILE A 34 -11.14 -1.26 3.82
CA ILE A 34 -11.76 -2.59 3.75
C ILE A 34 -11.39 -3.42 4.99
N TYR A 35 -10.15 -3.28 5.47
CA TYR A 35 -9.56 -4.15 6.51
C TYR A 35 -9.32 -3.45 7.86
N ASP A 36 -9.74 -2.18 7.98
CA ASP A 36 -9.82 -1.33 9.17
C ASP A 36 -8.51 -1.02 9.93
N ASP A 37 -7.48 -1.86 9.86
CA ASP A 37 -6.18 -1.63 10.50
C ASP A 37 -4.98 -1.82 9.56
N TYR A 38 -3.87 -1.21 9.95
CA TYR A 38 -2.63 -1.22 9.17
C TYR A 38 -2.08 -2.62 8.90
N ASN A 39 -2.08 -3.53 9.89
CA ASN A 39 -1.44 -4.83 9.73
C ASN A 39 -2.24 -5.71 8.76
N ASN A 40 -3.57 -5.72 8.90
CA ASN A 40 -4.44 -6.44 7.99
C ASN A 40 -4.42 -5.82 6.60
N ALA A 41 -4.49 -4.49 6.47
CA ALA A 41 -4.38 -3.82 5.17
C ALA A 41 -3.04 -4.10 4.48
N LEU A 42 -1.93 -4.09 5.22
CA LEU A 42 -0.60 -4.39 4.68
C LEU A 42 -0.47 -5.84 4.22
N LYS A 43 -1.00 -6.79 5.00
CA LYS A 43 -1.06 -8.20 4.62
C LYS A 43 -1.86 -8.38 3.33
N MET A 44 -3.05 -7.80 3.26
CA MET A 44 -3.92 -7.94 2.09
C MET A 44 -3.35 -7.22 0.86
N TYR A 45 -2.72 -6.05 1.04
CA TYR A 45 -1.98 -5.38 -0.03
C TYR A 45 -0.87 -6.28 -0.57
N LYS A 46 -0.08 -6.89 0.30
CA LYS A 46 1.00 -7.80 -0.12
C LYS A 46 0.43 -8.99 -0.88
N ASP A 47 -0.53 -9.69 -0.30
CA ASP A 47 -0.98 -10.99 -0.82
C ASP A 47 -1.83 -10.85 -2.10
N TYR A 48 -2.69 -9.83 -2.19
CA TYR A 48 -3.59 -9.67 -3.34
C TYR A 48 -3.06 -8.77 -4.45
N TRP A 49 -2.25 -7.77 -4.09
CA TRP A 49 -1.71 -6.84 -5.08
C TRP A 49 -0.25 -7.13 -5.39
N LEU A 50 0.63 -7.03 -4.39
CA LEU A 50 2.06 -7.05 -4.64
C LEU A 50 2.54 -8.39 -5.21
N ASP A 51 2.05 -9.49 -4.64
CA ASP A 51 2.49 -10.84 -4.99
C ASP A 51 1.88 -11.28 -6.33
N THR A 52 0.72 -10.70 -6.71
CA THR A 52 0.05 -10.90 -8.00
C THR A 52 0.70 -10.10 -9.12
N VAL A 53 1.02 -8.83 -8.88
CA VAL A 53 1.60 -7.93 -9.90
C VAL A 53 3.10 -8.21 -10.09
N HIS A 54 3.80 -8.57 -9.02
CA HIS A 54 5.23 -8.84 -9.00
C HIS A 54 5.51 -10.28 -8.54
N VAL A 55 4.99 -11.24 -9.30
CA VAL A 55 5.20 -12.67 -9.05
C VAL A 55 6.70 -12.98 -8.97
N LEU A 56 7.13 -13.58 -7.86
CA LEU A 56 8.53 -14.01 -7.74
C LEU A 56 8.80 -15.17 -8.69
N PRO A 57 9.80 -15.06 -9.56
CA PRO A 57 10.26 -16.21 -10.34
C PRO A 57 10.99 -17.21 -9.42
N SER A 58 11.43 -18.34 -9.98
CA SER A 58 12.30 -19.26 -9.25
C SER A 58 13.59 -18.56 -8.78
N THR A 59 14.15 -19.02 -7.66
CA THR A 59 15.38 -18.44 -7.06
C THR A 59 16.59 -18.50 -7.97
N ASN A 60 16.61 -19.43 -8.93
CA ASN A 60 17.69 -19.61 -9.89
C ASN A 60 17.54 -18.69 -11.11
N SER A 61 16.42 -17.95 -11.23
CA SER A 61 16.21 -17.01 -12.32
C SER A 61 17.07 -15.77 -12.16
N ALA A 62 17.71 -15.32 -13.24
CA ALA A 62 18.44 -14.04 -13.27
C ALA A 62 17.56 -12.84 -12.89
N LYS A 63 16.24 -12.94 -13.06
CA LYS A 63 15.28 -11.87 -12.72
C LYS A 63 14.86 -11.87 -11.25
N TYR A 64 15.17 -12.91 -10.46
CA TYR A 64 14.70 -13.09 -9.09
C TYR A 64 15.02 -11.90 -8.19
N ASN A 65 16.29 -11.50 -8.15
CA ASN A 65 16.73 -10.40 -7.30
C ASN A 65 16.13 -9.06 -7.71
N GLY A 66 15.92 -8.83 -9.01
CA GLY A 66 15.24 -7.66 -9.52
C GLY A 66 13.80 -7.57 -9.03
N VAL A 67 13.01 -8.64 -9.20
CA VAL A 67 11.61 -8.67 -8.73
C VAL A 67 11.53 -8.57 -7.20
N LYS A 68 12.41 -9.26 -6.48
CA LYS A 68 12.50 -9.14 -5.01
C LYS A 68 12.77 -7.70 -4.57
N GLN A 69 13.70 -7.01 -5.22
CA GLN A 69 14.00 -5.62 -4.90
C GLN A 69 12.81 -4.70 -5.18
N THR A 70 12.11 -4.90 -6.31
CA THR A 70 10.88 -4.16 -6.64
C THR A 70 9.82 -4.33 -5.56
N ARG A 71 9.60 -5.57 -5.07
CA ARG A 71 8.67 -5.84 -3.97
C ARG A 71 9.06 -5.11 -2.69
N CYS A 72 10.34 -5.15 -2.31
CA CYS A 72 10.84 -4.42 -1.15
C CYS A 72 10.65 -2.90 -1.27
N LEU A 73 10.90 -2.33 -2.44
CA LEU A 73 10.70 -0.90 -2.69
C LEU A 73 9.22 -0.52 -2.62
N ALA A 74 8.33 -1.32 -3.19
CA ALA A 74 6.89 -1.09 -3.11
C ALA A 74 6.39 -1.06 -1.66
N MET A 75 6.80 -2.04 -0.84
CA MET A 75 6.46 -2.07 0.59
C MET A 75 6.98 -0.83 1.34
N ARG A 76 8.21 -0.38 1.04
CA ARG A 76 8.77 0.85 1.63
C ARG A 76 7.96 2.09 1.26
N ARG A 77 7.53 2.22 0.00
CA ARG A 77 6.71 3.35 -0.45
C ARG A 77 5.33 3.36 0.22
N ILE A 78 4.66 2.21 0.30
CA ILE A 78 3.37 2.11 1.01
C ILE A 78 3.52 2.54 2.47
N ARG A 79 4.56 2.04 3.17
CA ARG A 79 4.82 2.44 4.55
C ARG A 79 5.05 3.95 4.69
N LYS A 80 5.85 4.54 3.80
CA LYS A 80 6.09 5.99 3.79
C LYS A 80 4.79 6.76 3.64
N VAL A 81 3.98 6.42 2.64
CA VAL A 81 2.71 7.09 2.37
C VAL A 81 1.73 6.95 3.53
N TYR A 82 1.66 5.78 4.16
CA TYR A 82 0.84 5.58 5.35
C TYR A 82 1.26 6.52 6.49
N CYS A 83 2.54 6.55 6.82
CA CYS A 83 3.05 7.38 7.91
C CYS A 83 2.94 8.88 7.64
N ASP A 84 3.17 9.30 6.39
CA ASP A 84 3.33 10.72 6.06
C ASP A 84 2.00 11.37 5.67
N TYR A 85 1.06 10.63 5.08
CA TYR A 85 -0.09 11.21 4.37
C TYR A 85 -1.45 10.63 4.75
N ILE A 86 -1.53 9.53 5.51
CA ILE A 86 -2.80 8.87 5.84
C ILE A 86 -3.12 9.04 7.32
N THR A 87 -4.38 9.40 7.62
CA THR A 87 -4.90 9.51 8.98
C THR A 87 -6.28 8.88 9.09
N LEU A 88 -6.68 8.55 10.32
CA LEU A 88 -8.02 8.06 10.63
C LEU A 88 -8.93 9.25 10.97
N ASN A 89 -10.03 9.38 10.25
CA ASN A 89 -11.07 10.39 10.47
C ASN A 89 -12.30 9.76 11.13
#